data_AF-A0A2D7RHW5-F1
#
_entry.id   AF-A0A2D7RHW5-F1
#
_cell.length_a   1.000
_cell.length_b   1.000
_cell.length_c   1.000
_cell.angle_alpha   90.00
_cell.angle_beta   90.00
_cell.angle_gamma   90.00
#
_symmetry.space_group_name_H-M   'P 1'
#
loop_
_entity.id
_entity.type
_entity.pdbx_description
1 polymer ?
#
loop_
_entity_poly.entity_id
_entity_poly.type
_entity_poly.pdbx_seq_one_letter_code
_entity_poly.pdbx_strand_id
1 'polypeptide(L)' 'MKNFFFIILIFSFFSCIDIKPDIKVEQIIDLKIDGENVEGIEGEWVITTDEIDDVITIKIQKKEEEIN' A
#
# COMPACT_ATOMS: atom_id res chain seq x y z
N MET A 1 -15.19 12.47 -50.44
CA MET A 1 -15.36 13.32 -49.24
C MET A 1 -16.53 12.91 -48.33
N LYS A 2 -17.50 12.09 -48.78
CA LYS A 2 -18.64 11.65 -47.95
C LYS A 2 -18.29 10.58 -46.89
N ASN A 3 -17.29 9.74 -47.18
CA ASN A 3 -16.88 8.64 -46.30
C ASN A 3 -16.02 9.09 -45.11
N PHE A 4 -15.43 10.29 -45.18
CA PHE A 4 -14.59 10.85 -44.10
C PHE A 4 -15.44 11.37 -42.94
N PHE A 5 -16.65 11.85 -43.24
CA PHE A 5 -17.59 12.35 -42.24
C PHE A 5 -18.10 11.26 -41.31
N PHE A 6 -18.29 10.05 -41.84
CA PHE A 6 -18.68 8.88 -41.06
C PHE A 6 -17.60 8.47 -40.04
N ILE A 7 -16.32 8.57 -40.43
CA ILE A 7 -15.20 8.22 -39.55
C ILE A 7 -15.14 9.17 -38.35
N ILE A 8 -15.27 10.48 -38.59
CA ILE A 8 -15.27 11.50 -37.53
C ILE A 8 -16.43 11.28 -36.55
N LEU A 9 -17.62 10.93 -37.07
CA LEU A 9 -18.81 10.68 -36.26
C LEU A 9 -18.63 9.47 -35.32
N ILE A 10 -17.95 8.41 -35.78
CA ILE A 10 -17.71 7.22 -34.97
C ILE A 10 -16.69 7.51 -33.86
N PHE A 11 -15.62 8.27 -34.15
CA PHE A 11 -14.63 8.66 -33.14
C PHE A 11 -15.21 9.57 -32.04
N SER A 12 -16.20 10.41 -32.35
CA SER A 12 -16.87 11.23 -31.34
C SER A 12 -17.67 10.43 -30.30
N PHE A 13 -18.03 9.17 -30.56
CA PHE A 13 -18.71 8.31 -29.57
C PHE A 13 -17.74 7.53 -28.66
N PHE A 14 -16.46 7.42 -29.05
CA PHE A 14 -15.42 6.74 -28.26
C PHE A 14 -14.60 7.69 -27.37
N SER A 15 -14.84 9.01 -27.41
CA SER A 15 -14.12 9.98 -26.57
C SER A 15 -14.59 9.98 -25.10
N CYS A 16 -15.72 9.35 -24.80
CA CYS A 16 -16.25 9.19 -23.44
C CYS A 16 -16.07 7.73 -22.98
N ILE A 17 -14.83 7.23 -23.04
CA ILE A 17 -14.47 6.04 -22.28
C ILE A 17 -14.41 6.48 -20.82
N ASP A 18 -15.36 5.99 -20.04
CA ASP A 18 -15.46 6.24 -18.59
C ASP A 18 -14.30 5.50 -17.90
N ILE A 19 -13.11 6.08 -17.96
CA ILE A 19 -11.91 5.57 -17.29
C ILE A 19 -12.11 5.84 -15.81
N LYS A 20 -12.55 4.83 -15.06
CA LYS A 20 -12.50 4.85 -13.61
C LYS A 20 -11.04 4.67 -13.18
N PRO A 21 -10.39 5.67 -12.57
CA PRO A 21 -9.04 5.51 -12.09
C PRO A 21 -9.03 4.44 -10.99
N ASP A 22 -8.17 3.43 -11.14
CA ASP A 22 -7.87 2.47 -10.08
C ASP A 22 -6.92 3.17 -9.08
N ILE A 23 -7.52 3.86 -8.11
CA ILE A 23 -6.77 4.55 -7.04
C ILE A 23 -6.41 3.49 -6.00
N LYS A 24 -5.15 3.06 -6.00
CA LYS A 24 -4.57 2.23 -4.94
C LYS A 24 -3.83 3.11 -3.95
N VAL A 25 -4.23 3.06 -2.69
CA VAL A 25 -3.50 3.68 -1.59
C VAL A 25 -2.53 2.63 -1.05
N GLU A 26 -1.25 2.78 -1.36
CA GLU A 26 -0.20 1.94 -0.77
C GLU A 26 0.26 2.56 0.56
N GLN A 27 0.17 1.79 1.64
CA GLN A 27 0.70 2.16 2.95
C GLN A 27 1.92 1.30 3.24
N ILE A 28 3.11 1.92 3.28
CA ILE A 28 4.39 1.26 3.52
C ILE A 28 4.91 1.72 4.89
N ILE A 29 5.37 0.76 5.71
CA ILE A 29 5.98 1.03 7.02
C ILE A 29 7.41 0.51 6.98
N ASP A 30 8.36 1.44 6.91
CA ASP A 30 9.79 1.14 6.95
C ASP A 30 10.30 1.23 8.39
N LEU A 31 10.66 0.08 8.98
CA LEU A 31 11.34 0.03 10.27
C LEU A 31 12.85 -0.02 10.05
N LYS A 32 13.57 0.99 10.53
CA LYS A 32 15.05 1.01 10.54
C LYS A 32 15.55 1.01 11.98
N ILE A 33 16.42 0.05 12.28
CA ILE A 33 17.10 -0.05 13.57
C ILE A 33 18.56 0.36 13.33
N ASP A 34 19.01 1.41 14.02
CA ASP A 34 20.38 1.89 13.92
C ASP A 34 21.32 1.00 14.75
N GLY A 35 22.45 0.63 14.13
CA GLY A 35 23.40 -0.37 14.64
C GLY A 35 24.38 0.15 15.69
N GLU A 36 24.42 1.46 15.95
CA GLU A 36 25.43 2.06 16.83
C GLU A 36 25.20 1.84 18.35
N ASN A 37 24.02 1.36 18.77
CA ASN A 37 23.69 1.07 20.18
C ASN A 37 22.82 -0.20 20.30
N VAL A 38 23.28 -1.32 19.73
CA VAL A 38 22.52 -2.58 19.60
C VAL A 38 22.37 -3.41 20.88
N GLU A 39 23.05 -3.05 21.97
CA GLU A 39 22.85 -3.72 23.27
C GLU A 39 21.39 -3.57 23.72
N GLY A 40 20.67 -4.69 23.76
CA GLY A 40 19.25 -4.75 24.13
C GLY A 40 18.27 -4.66 22.96
N ILE A 41 18.70 -4.26 21.76
CA ILE A 41 17.85 -4.20 20.55
C ILE A 41 17.99 -5.46 19.69
N GLU A 42 19.15 -6.13 19.74
CA GLU A 42 19.33 -7.43 19.11
C GLU A 42 18.39 -8.48 19.73
N GLY A 43 17.68 -9.23 18.87
CA GLY A 43 16.74 -10.28 19.29
C GLY A 43 15.62 -10.52 18.27
N GLU A 44 14.75 -11.47 18.59
CA GLU A 44 13.55 -11.74 17.80
C GLU A 44 12.48 -10.67 18.11
N TRP A 45 11.90 -10.10 17.07
CA TRP A 45 10.84 -9.09 17.17
C TRP A 45 9.54 -9.66 16.63
N VAL A 46 8.46 -9.45 17.38
CA VAL A 46 7.12 -9.84 16.99
C VAL A 46 6.37 -8.59 16.54
N ILE A 47 5.98 -8.58 15.28
CA ILE A 47 5.12 -7.56 14.70
C ILE A 47 3.71 -8.14 14.62
N THR A 48 2.76 -7.48 15.25
CA THR A 48 1.34 -7.84 15.24
C THR A 48 0.52 -6.67 14.75
N THR A 49 -0.53 -7.00 14.00
CA THR A 49 -1.42 -6.02 13.39
C THR A 49 -2.83 -6.35 13.83
N ASP A 50 -3.57 -5.31 14.24
CA ASP A 50 -5.00 -5.38 14.53
C ASP A 50 -5.72 -4.30 13.73
N GLU A 51 -6.93 -4.61 13.26
CA GLU A 51 -7.72 -3.75 12.38
C GLU A 51 -9.12 -3.59 12.97
N ILE A 52 -9.46 -2.35 13.32
CA ILE A 52 -10.77 -1.98 13.86
C ILE A 52 -11.29 -0.80 13.06
N ASP A 53 -12.40 -1.01 12.35
CA ASP A 53 -12.98 -0.05 11.40
C ASP A 53 -11.91 0.45 10.40
N ASP A 54 -11.68 1.77 10.33
CA ASP A 54 -10.68 2.38 9.45
C ASP A 54 -9.32 2.59 10.16
N VAL A 55 -9.09 1.94 11.30
CA VAL A 55 -7.89 2.11 12.13
C VAL A 55 -7.06 0.82 12.18
N ILE A 56 -5.83 0.90 11.71
CA ILE A 56 -4.83 -0.17 11.82
C ILE A 56 -3.92 0.13 13.02
N THR A 57 -3.87 -0.77 13.99
CA THR A 57 -2.94 -0.73 15.12
C THR A 57 -1.79 -1.70 14.88
N ILE A 58 -0.56 -1.20 14.95
CA ILE A 58 0.65 -2.01 14.78
C ILE A 58 1.41 -2.02 16.09
N LYS A 59 1.58 -3.23 16.64
CA LYS A 59 2.36 -3.45 17.84
C LYS A 59 3.66 -4.16 17.47
N ILE A 60 4.78 -3.51 17.77
CA ILE A 60 6.12 -4.04 17.63
C ILE A 60 6.67 -4.27 19.03
N GLN A 61 7.00 -5.51 19.36
CA GLN A 61 7.51 -5.89 20.67
C GLN A 61 8.68 -6.85 20.52
N LYS A 62 9.70 -6.69 21.36
CA LYS A 62 10.77 -7.68 21.47
C LYS A 62 10.17 -8.94 22.09
N LYS A 63 10.47 -10.10 21.53
CA LYS A 63 10.12 -11.37 22.14
C LYS A 63 10.97 -11.54 23.40
N GLU A 64 10.34 -11.58 24.56
CA GLU A 64 11.03 -11.95 25.79
C GLU A 64 11.39 -13.43 25.71
N GLU A 65 12.67 -13.76 25.95
CA GLU A 65 13.10 -15.15 26.09
C GLU A 65 12.62 -15.65 27.45
N GLU A 66 11.76 -16.66 27.48
CA GLU A 66 11.49 -17.40 28.70
C GLU A 66 12.78 -18.13 29.11
N ILE A 67 13.46 -17.60 30.12
CA ILE A 67 14.59 -18.26 30.77
C ILE A 67 14.01 -19.45 31.54
N ASN A 68 14.01 -20.63 30.91
CA ASN A 68 13.74 -21.92 31.58
C ASN A 68 14.93 -22.39 32.41
#